data_AF-A0A075GTB0-F1
#
_entry.id   AF-A0A075GTB0-F1
#
_cell.length_a   1.000
_cell.length_b   1.000
_cell.length_c   1.000
_cell.angle_alpha   90.00
_cell.angle_beta   90.00
_cell.angle_gamma   90.00
#
_symmetry.space_group_name_H-M   'P 1'
#
loop_
_entity.id
_entity.type
_entity.pdbx_description
1 polymer ?
#
loop_
_entity_poly.entity_id
_entity_poly.type
_entity_poly.pdbx_seq_one_letter_code
_entity_poly.pdbx_strand_id
1 'polypeptide(L)'
;MATTELHILIMLNADGNDQDTRWNINQVDLNRNYDHYWNTCPTTQPGSAAFSESETLANSIYMNETVPHADLYITMHTGVWIMLYPWGKWPEQPSDWELFHFIRDDVHANISDIPIQNANQGLYPNCGTSRDYGYGVMGYPTFTFETDDEQWLLGTVEALSERLGEELDVMNYLIENVWYWRARLVVDSLEVEDGKVHLSVSNLGRASTSNATLAYLDEDGGWWAPGGIEELFLDHVDPAQGDPWAEVYTCGGEIGLNLSIPGCGFGVNATNSTVTTLDFRDAPISSEGQFYLVYQKRVIDSSMWVNESVNQSVVEVRTGGSGLLPAPSMLLVFVAFALAAINSRNRKFE
;
A
#
# COMPACT_ATOMS: atom_id res chain seq x y z
N MET A 1 13.01 -3.19 17.21
CA MET A 1 12.15 -4.19 17.87
C MET A 1 11.38 -4.87 16.75
N ALA A 2 11.59 -6.17 16.51
CA ALA A 2 10.85 -6.88 15.46
C ALA A 2 9.50 -7.30 16.04
N THR A 3 8.42 -6.73 15.52
CA THR A 3 7.02 -6.95 15.95
C THR A 3 6.23 -7.66 14.84
N THR A 4 6.86 -8.59 14.13
CA THR A 4 6.19 -9.37 13.08
C THR A 4 5.48 -10.56 13.71
N GLU A 5 4.17 -10.65 13.54
CA GLU A 5 3.35 -11.81 13.92
C GLU A 5 3.08 -12.66 12.67
N LEU A 6 3.22 -13.98 12.79
CA LEU A 6 2.98 -14.92 11.70
C LEU A 6 1.78 -15.80 12.05
N HIS A 7 0.77 -15.78 11.19
CA HIS A 7 -0.42 -16.63 11.29
C HIS A 7 -0.31 -17.72 10.22
N ILE A 8 -0.14 -18.97 10.64
CA ILE A 8 0.12 -20.09 9.74
C ILE A 8 -1.03 -21.09 9.83
N LEU A 9 -1.81 -21.21 8.76
CA LEU A 9 -2.78 -22.28 8.57
C LEU A 9 -2.12 -23.42 7.79
N ILE A 10 -1.85 -24.54 8.47
CA ILE A 10 -1.10 -25.67 7.88
C ILE A 10 -1.92 -26.40 6.82
N MET A 11 -3.22 -26.59 7.05
CA MET A 11 -4.07 -27.41 6.18
C MET A 11 -5.47 -26.81 6.11
N LEU A 12 -5.81 -26.20 4.98
CA LEU A 12 -7.16 -25.70 4.72
C LEU A 12 -8.12 -26.83 4.34
N ASN A 13 -7.69 -27.76 3.48
CA ASN A 13 -8.49 -28.85 2.92
C ASN A 13 -8.17 -30.19 3.60
N ALA A 14 -8.53 -30.33 4.88
CA ALA A 14 -8.15 -31.52 5.67
C ALA A 14 -8.83 -32.81 5.16
N ASP A 15 -10.10 -32.72 4.78
CA ASP A 15 -10.90 -33.83 4.24
C ASP A 15 -10.51 -34.24 2.82
N GLY A 16 -10.11 -33.29 1.97
CA GLY A 16 -9.50 -33.58 0.67
C GLY A 16 -8.13 -34.23 0.81
N ASN A 17 -7.31 -33.76 1.77
CA ASN A 17 -6.03 -34.38 2.10
C ASN A 17 -6.19 -35.84 2.58
N ASP A 18 -7.17 -36.14 3.44
CA ASP A 18 -7.46 -37.50 3.90
C ASP A 18 -7.85 -38.46 2.76
N GLN A 19 -8.38 -37.91 1.66
CA GLN A 19 -8.82 -38.65 0.48
C GLN A 19 -7.83 -38.57 -0.70
N ASP A 20 -6.68 -37.92 -0.51
CA ASP A 20 -5.68 -37.68 -1.55
C ASP A 20 -6.28 -37.02 -2.82
N THR A 21 -7.08 -35.97 -2.61
CA THR A 21 -7.72 -35.20 -3.68
C THR A 21 -7.57 -33.70 -3.46
N ARG A 22 -7.44 -32.96 -4.56
CA ARG A 22 -7.38 -31.49 -4.53
C ARG A 22 -8.69 -30.81 -4.15
N TRP A 23 -9.81 -31.51 -4.32
CA TRP A 23 -11.14 -31.02 -3.97
C TRP A 23 -11.50 -31.43 -2.56
N ASN A 24 -12.37 -30.68 -1.90
CA ASN A 24 -12.90 -31.11 -0.60
C ASN A 24 -13.90 -32.27 -0.73
N ILE A 25 -14.50 -32.71 0.38
CA ILE A 25 -15.48 -33.81 0.40
C ILE A 25 -16.68 -33.56 -0.51
N ASN A 26 -17.04 -32.29 -0.73
CA ASN A 26 -18.14 -31.88 -1.60
C ASN A 26 -17.74 -31.77 -3.08
N GLN A 27 -16.51 -32.16 -3.43
CA GLN A 27 -15.93 -32.05 -4.78
C GLN A 27 -15.78 -30.59 -5.25
N VAL A 28 -15.64 -29.65 -4.31
CA VAL A 28 -15.44 -28.23 -4.63
C VAL A 28 -13.95 -27.89 -4.65
N ASP A 29 -13.54 -27.10 -5.64
CA ASP A 29 -12.23 -26.46 -5.65
C ASP A 29 -12.26 -25.25 -4.71
N LEU A 30 -11.65 -25.40 -3.53
CA LEU A 30 -11.63 -24.35 -2.51
C LEU A 30 -10.97 -23.06 -3.04
N ASN A 31 -10.04 -23.16 -3.99
CA ASN A 31 -9.42 -21.99 -4.62
C ASN A 31 -10.25 -21.46 -5.82
N ARG A 32 -11.55 -21.78 -5.87
CA ARG A 32 -12.58 -21.16 -6.72
C ARG A 32 -13.78 -20.64 -5.92
N ASN A 33 -13.73 -20.77 -4.58
CA ASN A 33 -14.87 -20.55 -3.69
C ASN A 33 -14.78 -19.23 -2.89
N TYR A 34 -13.79 -18.37 -3.12
CA TYR A 34 -13.69 -17.08 -2.44
C TYR A 34 -14.55 -15.99 -3.10
N ASP A 35 -15.07 -15.04 -2.32
CA ASP A 35 -15.94 -13.96 -2.81
C ASP A 35 -15.16 -12.80 -3.45
N HIS A 36 -14.43 -13.09 -4.52
CA HIS A 36 -13.85 -12.08 -5.39
C HIS A 36 -14.13 -12.45 -6.84
N TYR A 37 -15.13 -11.77 -7.43
CA TYR A 37 -15.64 -12.08 -8.76
C TYR A 37 -15.98 -13.57 -8.94
N TRP A 38 -16.54 -14.16 -7.87
CA TRP A 38 -16.83 -15.58 -7.78
C TRP A 38 -17.65 -16.06 -8.99
N ASN A 39 -17.24 -17.18 -9.57
CA ASN A 39 -17.90 -17.82 -10.71
C ASN A 39 -18.10 -16.93 -11.97
N THR A 40 -17.24 -15.93 -12.18
CA THR A 40 -17.27 -15.08 -13.39
C THR A 40 -16.20 -15.39 -14.44
N CYS A 41 -15.27 -16.31 -14.14
CA CYS A 41 -14.32 -16.87 -15.11
C CYS A 41 -14.85 -18.23 -15.61
N PRO A 42 -14.34 -18.78 -16.73
CA PRO A 42 -14.61 -20.17 -17.11
C PRO A 42 -14.23 -21.11 -15.94
N THR A 43 -15.23 -21.61 -15.20
CA THR A 43 -15.00 -22.27 -13.91
C THR A 43 -14.76 -23.76 -14.03
N THR A 44 -13.83 -24.23 -13.20
CA THR A 44 -13.87 -25.55 -12.57
C THR A 44 -14.58 -25.43 -11.20
N GLN A 45 -15.29 -26.50 -10.81
CA GLN A 45 -16.16 -26.70 -9.62
C GLN A 45 -16.07 -25.65 -8.48
N PRO A 46 -16.77 -24.49 -8.56
CA PRO A 46 -16.61 -23.36 -7.64
C PRO A 46 -17.48 -23.41 -6.36
N GLY A 47 -18.29 -24.45 -6.19
CA GLY A 47 -19.31 -24.54 -5.14
C GLY A 47 -20.64 -23.91 -5.54
N SER A 48 -21.61 -23.89 -4.61
CA SER A 48 -22.97 -23.38 -4.87
C SER A 48 -23.11 -21.86 -4.67
N ALA A 49 -22.19 -21.26 -3.92
CA ALA A 49 -22.09 -19.82 -3.66
C ALA A 49 -20.64 -19.50 -3.30
N ALA A 50 -20.26 -18.22 -3.29
CA ALA A 50 -19.03 -17.80 -2.64
C ALA A 50 -19.08 -18.19 -1.15
N PHE A 51 -17.99 -18.73 -0.62
CA PHE A 51 -17.86 -19.26 0.72
C PHE A 51 -18.91 -20.33 1.08
N SER A 52 -19.36 -21.12 0.09
CA SER A 52 -20.26 -22.26 0.37
C SER A 52 -19.60 -23.37 1.17
N GLU A 53 -18.27 -23.50 1.08
CA GLU A 53 -17.52 -24.52 1.81
C GLU A 53 -17.12 -24.01 3.19
N SER A 54 -17.20 -24.87 4.20
CA SER A 54 -16.93 -24.49 5.59
C SER A 54 -15.50 -24.01 5.80
N GLU A 55 -14.56 -24.53 5.02
CA GLU A 55 -13.13 -24.30 5.06
C GLU A 55 -12.80 -22.88 4.59
N THR A 56 -13.34 -22.47 3.44
CA THR A 56 -13.14 -21.12 2.90
C THR A 56 -13.92 -20.08 3.68
N LEU A 57 -15.12 -20.43 4.19
CA LEU A 57 -15.89 -19.56 5.08
C LEU A 57 -15.16 -19.32 6.41
N ALA A 58 -14.61 -20.36 7.02
CA ALA A 58 -13.83 -20.21 8.25
C ALA A 58 -12.58 -19.36 8.02
N ASN A 59 -11.89 -19.54 6.89
CA ASN A 59 -10.74 -18.71 6.55
C ASN A 59 -11.14 -17.24 6.30
N SER A 60 -12.25 -16.95 5.63
CA SER A 60 -12.69 -15.56 5.41
C SER A 60 -13.09 -14.86 6.72
N ILE A 61 -13.79 -15.56 7.61
CA ILE A 61 -14.09 -15.07 8.97
C ILE A 61 -12.78 -14.77 9.71
N TYR A 62 -11.79 -15.67 9.67
CA TYR A 62 -10.50 -15.45 10.32
C TYR A 62 -9.76 -14.23 9.75
N MET A 63 -9.70 -14.12 8.42
CA MET A 63 -9.07 -12.99 7.74
C MET A 63 -9.71 -11.65 8.14
N ASN A 64 -11.04 -11.62 8.31
CA ASN A 64 -11.78 -10.41 8.64
C ASN A 64 -11.79 -10.06 10.13
N GLU A 65 -11.86 -11.06 11.02
CA GLU A 65 -12.02 -10.83 12.46
C GLU A 65 -10.70 -10.84 13.23
N THR A 66 -9.71 -11.62 12.78
CA THR A 66 -8.45 -11.82 13.52
C THR A 66 -7.29 -11.04 12.91
N VAL A 67 -7.19 -11.02 11.58
CA VAL A 67 -6.07 -10.38 10.89
C VAL A 67 -6.48 -9.34 9.84
N PRO A 68 -7.50 -8.47 10.06
CA PRO A 68 -8.02 -7.52 9.06
C PRO A 68 -6.99 -6.50 8.56
N HIS A 69 -5.85 -6.40 9.25
CA HIS A 69 -4.78 -5.45 8.96
C HIS A 69 -3.46 -6.12 8.58
N ALA A 70 -3.50 -7.40 8.16
CA ALA A 70 -2.31 -8.11 7.72
C ALA A 70 -1.55 -7.33 6.63
N ASP A 71 -0.22 -7.31 6.71
CA ASP A 71 0.63 -6.60 5.75
C ASP A 71 1.11 -7.52 4.60
N LEU A 72 0.83 -8.83 4.65
CA LEU A 72 1.20 -9.83 3.64
C LEU A 72 0.30 -11.06 3.75
N TYR A 73 -0.16 -11.60 2.61
CA TYR A 73 -0.84 -12.89 2.54
C TYR A 73 -0.16 -13.81 1.54
N ILE A 74 0.14 -15.03 1.96
CA ILE A 74 0.77 -16.05 1.13
C ILE A 74 -0.11 -17.30 1.14
N THR A 75 -0.38 -17.84 -0.04
CA THR A 75 -1.06 -19.13 -0.22
C THR A 75 -0.15 -20.09 -0.98
N MET A 76 -0.01 -21.32 -0.46
CA MET A 76 0.92 -22.33 -1.00
C MET A 76 0.15 -23.39 -1.77
N HIS A 77 0.67 -23.77 -2.92
CA HIS A 77 0.10 -24.74 -3.85
C HIS A 77 1.22 -25.57 -4.50
N THR A 78 0.84 -26.64 -5.20
CA THR A 78 1.73 -27.49 -6.00
C THR A 78 1.09 -27.79 -7.35
N GLY A 79 1.91 -28.05 -8.37
CA GLY A 79 1.48 -28.39 -9.73
C GLY A 79 2.27 -27.70 -10.84
N VAL A 80 3.06 -26.69 -10.49
CA VAL A 80 3.96 -25.91 -11.35
C VAL A 80 4.97 -25.22 -10.43
N TRP A 81 6.08 -24.71 -10.98
CA TRP A 81 7.08 -23.93 -10.26
C TRP A 81 7.01 -22.46 -10.66
N ILE A 82 6.27 -21.65 -9.87
CA ILE A 82 6.00 -20.23 -10.15
C ILE A 82 5.46 -19.50 -8.92
N MET A 83 5.81 -18.23 -8.75
CA MET A 83 5.20 -17.33 -7.78
C MET A 83 4.27 -16.35 -8.51
N LEU A 84 3.01 -16.31 -8.10
CA LEU A 84 1.96 -15.56 -8.78
C LEU A 84 1.45 -14.44 -7.89
N TYR A 85 1.28 -13.25 -8.47
CA TYR A 85 0.59 -12.15 -7.83
C TYR A 85 -0.73 -11.84 -8.58
N PRO A 86 -1.65 -11.07 -7.97
CA PRO A 86 -2.89 -10.68 -8.61
C PRO A 86 -2.66 -10.04 -10.00
N TRP A 87 -3.58 -10.19 -10.94
CA TRP A 87 -4.88 -10.82 -10.83
C TRP A 87 -4.89 -12.19 -11.52
N GLY A 88 -5.70 -13.10 -11.00
CA GLY A 88 -6.13 -14.28 -11.73
C GLY A 88 -7.23 -13.97 -12.73
N LYS A 89 -8.13 -13.05 -12.37
CA LYS A 89 -9.26 -12.68 -13.22
C LYS A 89 -8.83 -11.92 -14.48
N TRP A 90 -7.92 -10.97 -14.31
CA TRP A 90 -7.56 -10.01 -15.33
C TRP A 90 -6.10 -10.16 -15.76
N PRO A 91 -5.79 -10.10 -17.07
CA PRO A 91 -4.42 -10.08 -17.56
C PRO A 91 -3.74 -8.73 -17.32
N GLU A 92 -4.49 -7.67 -16.99
CA GLU A 92 -3.94 -6.38 -16.61
C GLU A 92 -3.20 -6.46 -15.27
N GLN A 93 -2.20 -5.60 -15.13
CA GLN A 93 -1.43 -5.49 -13.90
C GLN A 93 -2.27 -4.86 -12.78
N PRO A 94 -2.04 -5.23 -11.50
CA PRO A 94 -2.66 -4.57 -10.37
C PRO A 94 -2.36 -3.07 -10.35
N SER A 95 -3.24 -2.28 -9.74
CA SER A 95 -3.09 -0.82 -9.71
C SER A 95 -1.80 -0.33 -9.04
N ASP A 96 -1.24 -1.09 -8.09
CA ASP A 96 0.05 -0.86 -7.44
C ASP A 96 1.15 -1.82 -7.95
N TRP A 97 1.13 -2.15 -9.24
CA TRP A 97 2.06 -3.07 -9.91
C TRP A 97 3.54 -2.79 -9.65
N GLU A 98 3.92 -1.54 -9.38
CA GLU A 98 5.30 -1.16 -9.08
C GLU A 98 5.84 -1.95 -7.88
N LEU A 99 4.98 -2.25 -6.89
CA LEU A 99 5.33 -3.08 -5.74
C LEU A 99 5.73 -4.49 -6.18
N PHE A 100 4.90 -5.13 -7.00
CA PHE A 100 5.11 -6.50 -7.45
C PHE A 100 6.31 -6.63 -8.39
N HIS A 101 6.50 -5.65 -9.28
CA HIS A 101 7.66 -5.61 -10.16
C HIS A 101 8.96 -5.35 -9.38
N PHE A 102 8.94 -4.46 -8.38
CA PHE A 102 10.09 -4.26 -7.51
C PHE A 102 10.49 -5.56 -6.80
N ILE A 103 9.51 -6.26 -6.20
CA ILE A 103 9.75 -7.56 -5.53
C ILE A 103 10.32 -8.57 -6.52
N ARG A 104 9.73 -8.72 -7.71
CA ARG A 104 10.25 -9.60 -8.76
C ARG A 104 11.71 -9.31 -9.08
N ASP A 105 11.99 -8.07 -9.43
CA ASP A 105 13.30 -7.67 -9.94
C ASP A 105 14.37 -7.84 -8.85
N ASP A 106 14.03 -7.56 -7.59
CA ASP A 106 14.95 -7.70 -6.46
C ASP A 106 15.18 -9.18 -6.07
N VAL A 107 14.14 -10.03 -6.14
CA VAL A 107 14.27 -11.48 -5.96
C VAL A 107 15.15 -12.09 -7.04
N HIS A 108 14.91 -11.75 -8.32
CA HIS A 108 15.71 -12.23 -9.45
C HIS A 108 17.16 -11.75 -9.44
N ALA A 109 17.41 -10.58 -8.86
CA ALA A 109 18.77 -10.06 -8.74
C ALA A 109 19.58 -10.75 -7.63
N ASN A 110 18.93 -11.21 -6.56
CA ASN A 110 19.63 -11.50 -5.31
C ASN A 110 19.33 -12.87 -4.67
N ILE A 111 18.22 -13.54 -5.01
CA ILE A 111 17.70 -14.67 -4.23
C ILE A 111 17.43 -15.90 -5.09
N SER A 112 16.59 -15.77 -6.11
CA SER A 112 15.95 -16.92 -6.77
C SER A 112 15.62 -16.60 -8.23
N ASP A 113 15.62 -17.63 -9.08
CA ASP A 113 15.20 -17.54 -10.48
C ASP A 113 13.70 -17.90 -10.66
N ILE A 114 12.95 -18.11 -9.56
CA ILE A 114 11.53 -18.46 -9.61
C ILE A 114 10.76 -17.45 -10.47
N PRO A 115 10.01 -17.88 -11.49
CA PRO A 115 9.21 -16.95 -12.28
C PRO A 115 8.22 -16.22 -11.36
N ILE A 116 8.17 -14.88 -11.44
CA ILE A 116 7.22 -14.07 -10.67
C ILE A 116 6.35 -13.27 -11.64
N GLN A 117 5.06 -13.60 -11.71
CA GLN A 117 4.16 -13.08 -12.76
C GLN A 117 2.73 -12.84 -12.26
N ASN A 118 2.00 -11.98 -12.97
CA ASN A 118 0.55 -11.87 -12.83
C ASN A 118 -0.08 -13.25 -13.08
N ALA A 119 -1.03 -13.66 -12.25
CA ALA A 119 -1.53 -15.02 -12.26
C ALA A 119 -2.30 -15.43 -13.51
N ASN A 120 -3.03 -14.50 -14.12
CA ASN A 120 -3.73 -14.73 -15.38
C ASN A 120 -2.73 -14.96 -16.52
N GLN A 121 -1.72 -14.08 -16.60
CA GLN A 121 -0.67 -14.13 -17.63
C GLN A 121 0.26 -15.32 -17.47
N GLY A 122 0.63 -15.66 -16.23
CA GLY A 122 1.56 -16.73 -15.91
C GLY A 122 0.93 -18.12 -16.01
N LEU A 123 -0.37 -18.25 -15.76
CA LEU A 123 -1.10 -19.51 -15.85
C LEU A 123 -2.30 -19.42 -16.82
N TYR A 124 -3.46 -19.03 -16.31
CA TYR A 124 -4.72 -18.96 -17.03
C TYR A 124 -5.73 -18.12 -16.24
N PRO A 125 -6.80 -17.60 -16.88
CA PRO A 125 -7.85 -16.88 -16.18
C PRO A 125 -8.52 -17.70 -15.08
N ASN A 126 -8.50 -17.21 -13.84
CA ASN A 126 -9.11 -17.85 -12.69
C ASN A 126 -9.83 -16.82 -11.80
N CYS A 127 -10.96 -17.22 -11.21
CA CYS A 127 -11.79 -16.38 -10.35
C CYS A 127 -12.13 -17.13 -9.07
N GLY A 128 -12.47 -16.38 -8.01
CA GLY A 128 -12.78 -16.94 -6.70
C GLY A 128 -11.57 -17.57 -5.99
N THR A 129 -10.36 -17.08 -6.28
CA THR A 129 -9.14 -17.53 -5.60
C THR A 129 -8.94 -16.80 -4.28
N SER A 130 -8.27 -17.46 -3.32
CA SER A 130 -7.84 -16.82 -2.08
C SER A 130 -6.91 -15.64 -2.35
N ARG A 131 -6.04 -15.76 -3.37
CA ARG A 131 -5.09 -14.71 -3.76
C ARG A 131 -5.78 -13.41 -4.14
N ASP A 132 -6.73 -13.49 -5.09
CA ASP A 132 -7.41 -12.29 -5.59
C ASP A 132 -8.37 -11.73 -4.53
N TYR A 133 -8.93 -12.57 -3.64
CA TYR A 133 -9.69 -12.11 -2.48
C TYR A 133 -8.83 -11.38 -1.45
N GLY A 134 -7.67 -11.95 -1.08
CA GLY A 134 -6.73 -11.32 -0.15
C GLY A 134 -6.26 -9.95 -0.64
N TYR A 135 -6.02 -9.80 -1.93
CA TYR A 135 -5.64 -8.51 -2.49
C TYR A 135 -6.82 -7.58 -2.75
N GLY A 136 -7.86 -8.06 -3.45
CA GLY A 136 -8.94 -7.23 -3.98
C GLY A 136 -10.03 -6.90 -2.96
N VAL A 137 -10.21 -7.73 -1.92
CA VAL A 137 -11.21 -7.51 -0.86
C VAL A 137 -10.53 -7.13 0.46
N MET A 138 -9.50 -7.88 0.88
CA MET A 138 -8.85 -7.63 2.17
C MET A 138 -7.77 -6.56 2.12
N GLY A 139 -7.30 -6.18 0.93
CA GLY A 139 -6.28 -5.17 0.78
C GLY A 139 -4.88 -5.61 1.24
N TYR A 140 -4.55 -6.91 1.15
CA TYR A 140 -3.22 -7.46 1.44
C TYR A 140 -2.35 -7.62 0.18
N PRO A 141 -1.06 -7.22 0.19
CA PRO A 141 -0.10 -7.72 -0.79
C PRO A 141 -0.15 -9.24 -0.74
N THR A 142 -0.45 -9.88 -1.87
CA THR A 142 -0.78 -11.30 -1.87
C THR A 142 0.01 -12.06 -2.93
N PHE A 143 0.52 -13.24 -2.55
CA PHE A 143 1.25 -14.13 -3.44
C PHE A 143 0.74 -15.57 -3.33
N THR A 144 0.72 -16.26 -4.47
CA THR A 144 0.58 -17.70 -4.54
C THR A 144 1.93 -18.31 -4.90
N PHE A 145 2.45 -19.20 -4.07
CA PHE A 145 3.58 -20.05 -4.48
C PHE A 145 3.04 -21.36 -5.02
N GLU A 146 3.44 -21.72 -6.22
CA GLU A 146 3.36 -23.07 -6.74
C GLU A 146 4.80 -23.62 -6.66
N THR A 147 5.02 -24.60 -5.76
CA THR A 147 6.39 -24.94 -5.29
C THR A 147 7.04 -26.13 -5.98
N ASP A 148 6.31 -26.86 -6.83
CA ASP A 148 6.83 -28.09 -7.44
C ASP A 148 6.00 -28.43 -8.70
N ASP A 149 6.67 -28.81 -9.78
CA ASP A 149 6.05 -29.26 -11.03
C ASP A 149 5.91 -30.79 -11.12
N GLU A 150 6.42 -31.52 -10.12
CA GLU A 150 6.37 -32.98 -10.06
C GLU A 150 5.10 -33.55 -9.41
N GLN A 151 4.03 -32.76 -9.28
CA GLN A 151 2.76 -33.16 -8.66
C GLN A 151 2.17 -34.49 -9.19
N TRP A 152 2.54 -34.88 -10.42
CA TRP A 152 2.06 -36.10 -11.09
C TRP A 152 3.09 -37.23 -11.18
N LEU A 153 4.27 -37.08 -10.57
CA LEU A 153 5.29 -38.13 -10.59
C LEU A 153 5.02 -39.19 -9.51
N LEU A 154 5.31 -40.46 -9.86
CA LEU A 154 5.12 -41.62 -8.97
C LEU A 154 6.17 -41.70 -7.84
N GLY A 155 7.08 -40.73 -7.76
CA GLY A 155 8.11 -40.62 -6.74
C GLY A 155 9.15 -39.57 -7.10
N THR A 156 9.75 -38.97 -6.08
CA THR A 156 10.89 -38.06 -6.18
C THR A 156 12.14 -38.68 -5.54
N VAL A 157 13.31 -38.31 -6.05
CA VAL A 157 14.62 -38.67 -5.48
C VAL A 157 15.27 -37.51 -4.71
N GLU A 158 14.67 -36.33 -4.74
CA GLU A 158 15.13 -35.12 -4.07
C GLU A 158 14.46 -34.99 -2.69
N ALA A 159 15.15 -34.39 -1.72
CA ALA A 159 14.56 -34.18 -0.42
C ALA A 159 13.48 -33.09 -0.49
N LEU A 160 12.32 -33.30 0.14
CA LEU A 160 11.26 -32.28 0.22
C LEU A 160 11.76 -30.93 0.75
N SER A 161 12.75 -30.95 1.66
CA SER A 161 13.38 -29.73 2.17
C SER A 161 14.21 -28.98 1.14
N GLU A 162 14.82 -29.68 0.19
CA GLU A 162 15.56 -29.04 -0.91
C GLU A 162 14.58 -28.38 -1.88
N ARG A 163 13.43 -29.02 -2.13
CA ARG A 163 12.36 -28.52 -3.00
C ARG A 163 11.64 -27.28 -2.53
N LEU A 164 11.62 -27.06 -1.22
CA LEU A 164 11.00 -25.87 -0.63
C LEU A 164 12.04 -24.80 -0.29
N GLY A 165 13.34 -25.10 -0.45
CA GLY A 165 14.41 -24.23 0.04
C GLY A 165 14.37 -22.87 -0.64
N GLU A 166 14.24 -22.85 -1.95
CA GLU A 166 14.22 -21.62 -2.74
C GLU A 166 12.97 -20.77 -2.44
N GLU A 167 11.78 -21.36 -2.38
CA GLU A 167 10.55 -20.66 -2.03
C GLU A 167 10.56 -20.16 -0.58
N LEU A 168 11.18 -20.89 0.34
CA LEU A 168 11.37 -20.45 1.72
C LEU A 168 12.32 -19.25 1.80
N ASP A 169 13.38 -19.20 0.99
CA ASP A 169 14.28 -18.05 0.95
C ASP A 169 13.56 -16.80 0.41
N VAL A 170 12.73 -16.95 -0.64
CA VAL A 170 11.89 -15.87 -1.15
C VAL A 170 10.83 -15.47 -0.11
N MET A 171 10.20 -16.42 0.57
CA MET A 171 9.23 -16.15 1.63
C MET A 171 9.86 -15.40 2.80
N ASN A 172 11.06 -15.79 3.22
CA ASN A 172 11.82 -15.08 4.26
C ASN A 172 12.08 -13.64 3.83
N TYR A 173 12.51 -13.40 2.60
CA TYR A 173 12.69 -12.05 2.06
C TYR A 173 11.39 -11.22 2.13
N LEU A 174 10.25 -11.79 1.72
CA LEU A 174 8.96 -11.09 1.79
C LEU A 174 8.59 -10.72 3.23
N ILE A 175 8.81 -11.63 4.19
CA ILE A 175 8.50 -11.42 5.61
C ILE A 175 9.44 -10.39 6.23
N GLU A 176 10.74 -10.48 5.98
CA GLU A 176 11.76 -9.56 6.52
C GLU A 176 11.56 -8.13 6.02
N ASN A 177 11.04 -7.97 4.80
CA ASN A 177 10.80 -6.68 4.17
C ASN A 177 9.34 -6.22 4.25
N VAL A 178 8.48 -6.90 5.03
CA VAL A 178 7.03 -6.64 5.09
C VAL A 178 6.68 -5.19 5.42
N TRP A 179 7.54 -4.51 6.18
CA TRP A 179 7.40 -3.10 6.54
C TRP A 179 7.33 -2.17 5.31
N TYR A 180 7.93 -2.58 4.18
CA TYR A 180 8.04 -1.79 2.95
C TYR A 180 6.90 -2.06 1.96
N TRP A 181 6.06 -3.09 2.13
CA TRP A 181 5.04 -3.51 1.14
C TRP A 181 3.75 -2.69 1.14
N ARG A 182 3.89 -1.38 1.34
CA ARG A 182 2.81 -0.39 1.36
C ARG A 182 3.39 0.99 1.11
N ALA A 183 2.55 2.01 0.99
CA ALA A 183 2.93 3.40 1.10
C ALA A 183 3.23 3.72 2.57
N ARG A 184 4.32 4.45 2.79
CA ARG A 184 4.79 4.83 4.12
C ARG A 184 5.27 6.28 4.08
N LEU A 185 4.34 7.19 4.33
CA LEU A 185 4.60 8.60 4.13
C LEU A 185 5.20 9.23 5.40
N VAL A 186 6.23 10.05 5.21
CA VAL A 186 6.87 10.84 6.28
C VAL A 186 6.85 12.30 5.85
N VAL A 187 6.37 13.16 6.74
CA VAL A 187 6.43 14.61 6.54
C VAL A 187 7.85 15.09 6.81
N ASP A 188 8.52 15.58 5.78
CA ASP A 188 9.89 16.11 5.87
C ASP A 188 9.89 17.56 6.36
N SER A 189 8.92 18.36 5.90
CA SER A 189 8.73 19.75 6.30
C SER A 189 7.27 20.19 6.12
N LEU A 190 6.79 21.03 7.03
CA LEU A 190 5.46 21.63 6.99
C LEU A 190 5.56 23.10 7.38
N GLU A 191 5.43 24.01 6.42
CA GLU A 191 5.46 25.46 6.65
C GLU A 191 4.06 26.04 6.49
N VAL A 192 3.60 26.81 7.47
CA VAL A 192 2.30 27.47 7.45
C VAL A 192 2.48 28.97 7.19
N GLU A 193 1.87 29.48 6.14
CA GLU A 193 1.89 30.89 5.73
C GLU A 193 0.53 31.30 5.16
N ASP A 194 -0.09 32.34 5.74
CA ASP A 194 -1.36 32.93 5.27
C ASP A 194 -2.49 31.92 4.98
N GLY A 195 -2.71 30.97 5.91
CA GLY A 195 -3.75 29.93 5.78
C GLY A 195 -3.41 28.79 4.81
N LYS A 196 -2.21 28.82 4.21
CA LYS A 196 -1.70 27.76 3.33
C LYS A 196 -0.61 26.96 4.04
N VAL A 197 -0.60 25.66 3.76
CA VAL A 197 0.37 24.72 4.28
C VAL A 197 1.22 24.22 3.12
N HIS A 198 2.50 24.62 3.12
CA HIS A 198 3.52 24.12 2.21
C HIS A 198 4.13 22.84 2.79
N LEU A 199 3.96 21.73 2.09
CA LEU A 199 4.21 20.39 2.59
C LEU A 199 5.24 19.67 1.70
N SER A 200 6.25 19.07 2.33
CA SER A 200 7.14 18.07 1.70
C SER A 200 6.94 16.72 2.36
N VAL A 201 6.70 15.68 1.56
CA VAL A 201 6.48 14.32 2.04
C VAL A 201 7.36 13.34 1.25
N SER A 202 7.99 12.41 1.94
CA SER A 202 8.72 11.28 1.35
C SER A 202 7.95 9.98 1.55
N ASN A 203 7.93 9.12 0.53
CA ASN A 203 7.45 7.75 0.66
C ASN A 203 8.62 6.79 0.90
N LEU A 204 8.66 6.21 2.10
CA LEU A 204 9.65 5.17 2.47
C LEU A 204 9.23 3.76 2.05
N GLY A 205 8.00 3.63 1.56
CA GLY A 205 7.38 2.40 1.15
C GLY A 205 7.78 1.94 -0.26
N ARG A 206 7.06 0.94 -0.76
CA ARG A 206 7.20 0.42 -2.13
C ARG A 206 5.88 0.37 -2.90
N ALA A 207 4.79 0.85 -2.30
CA ALA A 207 3.54 1.09 -3.00
C ALA A 207 3.29 2.60 -3.12
N SER A 208 2.70 3.00 -4.24
CA SER A 208 2.19 4.36 -4.43
C SER A 208 0.93 4.59 -3.57
N THR A 209 0.55 5.85 -3.38
CA THR A 209 -0.77 6.23 -2.87
C THR A 209 -1.29 7.42 -3.69
N SER A 210 -2.56 7.38 -4.10
CA SER A 210 -3.21 8.45 -4.85
C SER A 210 -4.05 9.36 -3.94
N ASN A 211 -4.41 8.87 -2.76
CA ASN A 211 -5.27 9.55 -1.82
C ASN A 211 -4.53 9.81 -0.51
N ALA A 212 -3.91 10.98 -0.41
CA ALA A 212 -3.30 11.50 0.81
C ALA A 212 -3.72 12.94 1.06
N THR A 213 -3.88 13.33 2.32
CA THR A 213 -4.13 14.72 2.73
C THR A 213 -3.63 14.98 4.15
N LEU A 214 -3.70 16.24 4.58
CA LEU A 214 -3.50 16.64 5.96
C LEU A 214 -4.84 16.94 6.63
N ALA A 215 -4.97 16.60 7.90
CA ALA A 215 -6.01 17.11 8.79
C ALA A 215 -5.37 17.91 9.92
N TYR A 216 -6.05 18.94 10.41
CA TYR A 216 -5.60 19.76 11.53
C TYR A 216 -6.66 19.73 12.65
N LEU A 217 -6.22 19.42 13.86
CA LEU A 217 -7.01 19.49 15.08
C LEU A 217 -6.61 20.77 15.83
N ASP A 218 -7.56 21.67 16.01
CA ASP A 218 -7.34 22.90 16.78
C ASP A 218 -7.43 22.68 18.30
N GLU A 219 -7.11 23.73 19.06
CA GLU A 219 -7.09 23.73 20.53
C GLU A 219 -8.48 23.57 21.17
N ASP A 220 -9.54 23.94 20.45
CA ASP A 220 -10.94 23.84 20.88
C ASP A 220 -11.56 22.47 20.53
N GLY A 221 -10.81 21.59 19.85
CA GLY A 221 -11.25 20.27 19.41
C GLY A 221 -11.96 20.27 18.05
N GLY A 222 -11.91 21.38 17.31
CA GLY A 222 -12.39 21.51 15.94
C GLY A 222 -11.42 20.90 14.94
N TRP A 223 -11.98 20.23 13.95
CA TRP A 223 -11.21 19.60 12.89
C TRP A 223 -11.30 20.37 11.57
N TRP A 224 -10.18 20.43 10.87
CA TRP A 224 -10.03 21.16 9.62
C TRP A 224 -9.33 20.30 8.57
N ALA A 225 -9.88 20.26 7.36
CA ALA A 225 -9.26 19.62 6.22
C ALA A 225 -9.21 20.57 5.01
N PRO A 226 -8.23 20.42 4.11
CA PRO A 226 -8.20 21.11 2.84
C PRO A 226 -9.49 20.85 2.06
N GLY A 227 -10.00 21.89 1.39
CA GLY A 227 -11.21 21.78 0.57
C GLY A 227 -12.54 21.72 1.32
N GLY A 228 -12.56 21.82 2.65
CA GLY A 228 -13.83 21.87 3.41
C GLY A 228 -14.53 20.53 3.56
N ILE A 229 -13.76 19.46 3.66
CA ILE A 229 -14.28 18.10 3.77
C ILE A 229 -14.28 17.57 5.20
N GLU A 230 -13.96 18.37 6.22
CA GLU A 230 -13.83 17.95 7.62
C GLU A 230 -15.01 17.11 8.15
N GLU A 231 -16.26 17.56 7.94
CA GLU A 231 -17.48 16.85 8.37
C GLU A 231 -17.66 15.49 7.67
N LEU A 232 -17.17 15.37 6.45
CA LEU A 232 -17.29 14.15 5.64
C LEU A 232 -16.10 13.21 5.87
N PHE A 233 -14.92 13.78 6.13
CA PHE A 233 -13.65 13.08 6.19
C PHE A 233 -13.37 12.48 7.56
N LEU A 234 -13.75 13.13 8.66
CA LEU A 234 -13.27 12.76 9.99
C LEU A 234 -14.27 11.95 10.83
N ASP A 235 -15.56 12.02 10.51
CA ASP A 235 -16.57 11.13 11.08
C ASP A 235 -16.50 9.70 10.49
N HIS A 236 -15.80 9.49 9.36
CA HIS A 236 -15.84 8.24 8.58
C HIS A 236 -14.49 7.51 8.46
N VAL A 237 -13.40 8.04 9.03
CA VAL A 237 -12.15 7.26 9.17
C VAL A 237 -12.24 6.48 10.49
N ASP A 238 -13.13 5.49 10.52
CA ASP A 238 -13.08 4.40 11.51
C ASP A 238 -12.11 3.33 10.97
N PRO A 239 -10.92 3.15 11.55
CA PRO A 239 -9.96 2.12 11.10
C PRO A 239 -10.52 0.69 11.15
N ALA A 240 -11.64 0.46 11.86
CA ALA A 240 -12.26 -0.85 12.05
C ALA A 240 -13.39 -1.17 11.06
N GLN A 241 -13.83 -0.24 10.22
CA GLN A 241 -14.94 -0.46 9.28
C GLN A 241 -14.47 -0.26 7.85
N GLY A 242 -14.42 -1.37 7.09
CA GLY A 242 -14.14 -1.36 5.66
C GLY A 242 -15.08 -0.42 4.89
N ASP A 243 -14.50 0.22 3.87
CA ASP A 243 -15.07 1.16 2.90
C ASP A 243 -16.33 1.95 3.30
N PRO A 244 -16.17 3.15 3.89
CA PRO A 244 -17.28 4.06 4.18
C PRO A 244 -17.72 4.96 3.00
N TRP A 245 -17.14 4.83 1.79
CA TRP A 245 -17.18 5.91 0.78
C TRP A 245 -18.26 5.82 -0.31
N ALA A 246 -19.31 5.01 -0.15
CA ALA A 246 -20.29 4.81 -1.23
C ALA A 246 -21.13 6.07 -1.59
N GLU A 247 -21.29 7.06 -0.71
CA GLU A 247 -22.20 8.21 -0.97
C GLU A 247 -21.71 9.58 -0.44
N VAL A 248 -20.39 9.84 -0.48
CA VAL A 248 -19.85 11.13 -0.01
C VAL A 248 -19.36 11.98 -1.19
N TYR A 249 -19.90 13.20 -1.32
CA TYR A 249 -19.45 14.18 -2.32
C TYR A 249 -18.11 14.76 -1.88
N THR A 250 -17.07 14.65 -2.69
CA THR A 250 -15.74 15.17 -2.30
C THR A 250 -15.27 16.31 -3.18
N CYS A 251 -14.13 16.89 -2.82
CA CYS A 251 -13.47 17.97 -3.53
C CYS A 251 -13.58 17.85 -5.05
N GLY A 252 -14.43 18.65 -5.69
CA GLY A 252 -14.73 18.52 -7.12
C GLY A 252 -16.20 18.23 -7.44
N GLY A 253 -17.02 17.88 -6.45
CA GLY A 253 -18.48 17.71 -6.58
C GLY A 253 -18.92 16.37 -7.18
N GLU A 254 -18.00 15.42 -7.34
CA GLU A 254 -18.28 14.06 -7.78
C GLU A 254 -18.53 13.13 -6.58
N ILE A 255 -19.18 11.99 -6.85
CA ILE A 255 -19.47 10.94 -5.85
C ILE A 255 -18.17 10.15 -5.61
N GLY A 256 -17.82 9.96 -4.33
CA GLY A 256 -16.65 9.19 -3.90
C GLY A 256 -15.47 10.07 -3.50
N LEU A 257 -14.60 9.56 -2.62
CA LEU A 257 -13.43 10.28 -2.13
C LEU A 257 -12.28 10.27 -3.14
N ASN A 258 -11.93 11.46 -3.61
CA ASN A 258 -10.79 11.66 -4.50
C ASN A 258 -9.88 12.78 -3.99
N LEU A 259 -8.89 12.40 -3.18
CA LEU A 259 -7.87 13.31 -2.65
C LEU A 259 -6.73 13.57 -3.65
N SER A 260 -6.73 12.92 -4.82
CA SER A 260 -5.77 13.26 -5.88
C SER A 260 -6.04 14.63 -6.53
N ILE A 261 -7.21 15.22 -6.25
CA ILE A 261 -7.62 16.51 -6.81
C ILE A 261 -6.79 17.65 -6.16
N PRO A 262 -6.14 18.50 -6.98
CA PRO A 262 -5.35 19.62 -6.47
C PRO A 262 -6.17 20.52 -5.54
N GLY A 263 -5.58 20.85 -4.40
CA GLY A 263 -6.20 21.70 -3.37
C GLY A 263 -6.83 20.92 -2.21
N CYS A 264 -7.06 19.62 -2.37
CA CYS A 264 -7.67 18.78 -1.32
C CYS A 264 -6.78 17.68 -0.79
N GLY A 265 -5.81 17.27 -1.58
CA GLY A 265 -4.83 16.28 -1.20
C GLY A 265 -3.73 16.19 -2.24
N PHE A 266 -3.07 15.04 -2.24
CA PHE A 266 -1.96 14.75 -3.12
C PHE A 266 -1.77 13.23 -3.26
N GLY A 267 -1.07 12.83 -4.32
CA GLY A 267 -0.52 11.49 -4.48
C GLY A 267 0.97 11.47 -4.21
N VAL A 268 1.50 10.29 -3.88
CA VAL A 268 2.94 10.04 -3.77
C VAL A 268 3.27 8.72 -4.43
N ASN A 269 4.23 8.73 -5.35
CA ASN A 269 4.69 7.51 -6.01
C ASN A 269 5.49 6.62 -5.05
N ALA A 270 5.61 5.33 -5.38
CA ALA A 270 6.24 4.30 -4.55
C ALA A 270 7.61 4.68 -3.95
N THR A 271 8.49 5.37 -4.69
CA THR A 271 9.85 5.70 -4.24
C THR A 271 10.20 7.17 -4.45
N ASN A 272 9.21 8.05 -4.39
CA ASN A 272 9.40 9.48 -4.64
C ASN A 272 9.02 10.33 -3.43
N SER A 273 9.38 11.60 -3.50
CA SER A 273 8.83 12.65 -2.66
C SER A 273 7.82 13.50 -3.44
N THR A 274 6.90 14.11 -2.70
CA THR A 274 5.92 15.08 -3.21
C THR A 274 6.06 16.37 -2.43
N VAL A 275 6.15 17.48 -3.16
CA VAL A 275 6.04 18.83 -2.59
C VAL A 275 4.72 19.42 -3.08
N THR A 276 3.87 19.84 -2.13
CA THR A 276 2.53 20.36 -2.44
C THR A 276 2.18 21.54 -1.54
N THR A 277 1.10 22.23 -1.87
CA THR A 277 0.52 23.30 -1.05
C THR A 277 -0.96 23.03 -0.86
N LEU A 278 -1.41 22.99 0.39
CA LEU A 278 -2.79 22.73 0.77
C LEU A 278 -3.37 24.00 1.38
N ASP A 279 -4.59 24.37 0.96
CA ASP A 279 -5.27 25.56 1.46
C ASP A 279 -6.22 25.17 2.59
N PHE A 280 -5.89 25.60 3.80
CA PHE A 280 -6.67 25.34 5.02
C PHE A 280 -7.71 26.44 5.28
N ARG A 281 -7.91 27.37 4.35
CA ARG A 281 -8.91 28.44 4.43
C ARG A 281 -8.71 29.25 5.72
N ASP A 282 -9.76 29.35 6.53
CA ASP A 282 -9.80 30.13 7.76
C ASP A 282 -9.48 29.28 9.02
N ALA A 283 -8.84 28.11 8.86
CA ALA A 283 -8.48 27.26 9.99
C ALA A 283 -7.58 28.03 10.99
N PRO A 284 -7.88 27.99 12.29
CA PRO A 284 -7.15 28.72 13.33
C PRO A 284 -5.83 28.02 13.68
N ILE A 285 -4.90 27.93 12.72
CA ILE A 285 -3.65 27.20 12.90
C ILE A 285 -2.76 27.90 13.93
N SER A 286 -2.58 27.24 15.08
CA SER A 286 -1.74 27.67 16.20
C SER A 286 -0.66 26.63 16.53
N SER A 287 0.27 27.01 17.40
CA SER A 287 1.29 26.10 17.94
C SER A 287 0.72 25.05 18.91
N GLU A 288 -0.52 25.22 19.38
CA GLU A 288 -1.17 24.31 20.32
C GLU A 288 -1.98 23.20 19.62
N GLY A 289 -2.35 23.40 18.35
CA GLY A 289 -3.02 22.36 17.56
C GLY A 289 -2.05 21.35 16.94
N GLN A 290 -2.62 20.32 16.31
CA GLN A 290 -1.90 19.14 15.83
C GLN A 290 -2.28 18.79 14.39
N PHE A 291 -1.27 18.62 13.53
CA PHE A 291 -1.47 18.07 12.18
C PHE A 291 -1.45 16.54 12.19
N TYR A 292 -2.26 15.95 11.33
CA TYR A 292 -2.32 14.52 11.06
C TYR A 292 -2.18 14.28 9.56
N LEU A 293 -1.37 13.30 9.19
CA LEU A 293 -1.25 12.82 7.83
C LEU A 293 -2.21 11.64 7.65
N VAL A 294 -3.12 11.76 6.68
CA VAL A 294 -4.15 10.76 6.40
C VAL A 294 -4.03 10.28 4.97
N TYR A 295 -3.85 8.97 4.75
CA TYR A 295 -3.60 8.43 3.42
C TYR A 295 -3.95 6.94 3.27
N GLN A 296 -4.22 6.49 2.05
CA GLN A 296 -4.38 5.06 1.75
C GLN A 296 -3.03 4.35 1.70
N LYS A 297 -2.95 3.15 2.30
CA LYS A 297 -1.74 2.32 2.28
C LYS A 297 -1.31 1.97 0.85
N ARG A 298 -2.22 1.85 -0.11
CA ARG A 298 -2.00 1.35 -1.47
C ARG A 298 -3.02 1.96 -2.44
N VAL A 299 -2.70 2.02 -3.74
CA VAL A 299 -3.62 2.52 -4.78
C VAL A 299 -4.60 1.42 -5.21
N ILE A 300 -5.37 0.88 -4.26
CA ILE A 300 -6.40 -0.14 -4.54
C ILE A 300 -7.68 0.20 -3.80
N ASP A 301 -8.82 -0.22 -4.33
CA ASP A 301 -10.12 0.15 -3.77
C ASP A 301 -10.30 -0.38 -2.33
N SER A 302 -9.83 -1.61 -2.06
CA SER A 302 -9.84 -2.21 -0.70
C SER A 302 -8.70 -1.75 0.22
N SER A 303 -7.99 -0.67 -0.14
CA SER A 303 -6.87 -0.21 0.69
C SER A 303 -7.34 0.35 2.02
N MET A 304 -6.70 -0.11 3.10
CA MET A 304 -6.84 0.51 4.42
C MET A 304 -6.26 1.93 4.44
N TRP A 305 -6.82 2.76 5.32
CA TRP A 305 -6.33 4.10 5.60
C TRP A 305 -5.35 4.13 6.78
N VAL A 306 -4.42 5.08 6.73
CA VAL A 306 -3.48 5.42 7.79
C VAL A 306 -3.83 6.81 8.28
N ASN A 307 -3.79 7.01 9.60
CA ASN A 307 -3.90 8.31 10.24
C ASN A 307 -2.76 8.40 11.28
N GLU A 308 -1.77 9.26 11.03
CA GLU A 308 -0.58 9.41 11.87
C GLU A 308 -0.35 10.89 12.21
N SER A 309 -0.03 11.19 13.47
CA SER A 309 0.30 12.56 13.89
C SER A 309 1.61 13.03 13.25
N VAL A 310 1.61 14.24 12.69
CA VAL A 310 2.82 14.89 12.18
C VAL A 310 3.72 15.32 13.35
N ASN A 311 5.02 15.06 13.24
CA ASN A 311 5.97 15.46 14.27
C ASN A 311 6.05 17.00 14.37
N GLN A 312 5.81 17.56 15.56
CA GLN A 312 5.82 19.01 15.76
C GLN A 312 7.18 19.65 15.45
N SER A 313 8.28 18.90 15.48
CA SER A 313 9.61 19.44 15.16
C SER A 313 9.78 19.83 13.69
N VAL A 314 8.94 19.33 12.78
CA VAL A 314 8.99 19.67 11.34
C VAL A 314 7.97 20.74 10.94
N VAL A 315 7.20 21.25 11.91
CA VAL A 315 6.16 22.25 11.71
C VAL A 315 6.70 23.65 11.99
N GLU A 316 6.66 24.54 11.00
CA GLU A 316 7.02 25.95 11.12
C GLU A 316 5.80 26.83 10.85
N VAL A 317 5.33 27.58 11.84
CA VAL A 317 4.22 28.53 11.68
C VAL A 317 4.79 29.94 11.54
N ARG A 318 4.63 30.55 10.35
CA ARG A 318 5.01 31.95 10.12
C ARG A 318 3.79 32.83 10.28
N THR A 319 3.68 33.50 11.43
CA THR A 319 2.73 34.61 11.58
C THR A 319 3.22 35.78 10.72
N GLY A 320 2.37 36.29 9.82
CA GLY A 320 2.65 37.45 8.97
C GLY A 320 3.02 38.70 9.77
N GLY A 321 4.28 38.78 10.18
CA GLY A 321 4.91 39.98 10.67
C GLY A 321 5.43 40.77 9.48
N SER A 322 5.15 42.07 9.44
CA SER A 322 5.80 43.02 8.54
C SER A 322 7.32 43.00 8.78
N GLY A 323 8.02 42.04 8.19
CA GLY A 323 9.45 41.85 8.31
C GLY A 323 10.11 42.32 7.04
N LEU A 324 11.03 43.29 7.17
CA LEU A 324 11.91 43.70 6.08
C LEU A 324 12.47 42.48 5.35
N LEU A 325 12.58 42.60 4.02
CA LEU A 325 13.29 41.66 3.13
C LEU A 325 14.50 41.03 3.85
N PRO A 326 14.71 39.71 3.75
CA PRO A 326 15.83 39.06 4.40
C PRO A 326 17.12 39.74 3.97
N ALA A 327 17.89 40.26 4.93
CA ALA A 327 19.24 40.74 4.65
C ALA A 327 20.01 39.56 4.04
N PRO A 328 20.71 39.74 2.90
CA PRO A 328 21.45 38.66 2.28
C PRO A 328 22.40 38.05 3.30
N SER A 329 22.50 36.72 3.30
CA SER A 329 23.39 36.02 4.23
C SER A 329 24.80 36.61 4.16
N MET A 330 25.50 36.70 5.28
CA MET A 330 26.89 37.20 5.30
C MET A 330 27.76 36.47 4.28
N LEU A 331 27.46 35.21 3.99
CA LEU A 331 28.09 34.42 2.94
C LEU A 331 27.88 35.02 1.55
N LEU A 332 26.65 35.38 1.18
CA LEU A 332 26.33 36.07 -0.09
C LEU A 332 27.02 37.43 -0.19
N VAL A 333 27.09 38.18 0.92
CA VAL A 333 27.81 39.46 0.98
C VAL A 333 29.31 39.24 0.75
N PHE A 334 29.93 38.26 1.41
CA PHE A 334 31.35 37.94 1.19
C PHE A 334 31.64 37.44 -0.23
N VAL A 335 30.75 36.61 -0.81
CA VAL A 335 30.88 36.15 -2.19
C VAL A 335 30.76 37.32 -3.17
N ALA A 336 29.83 38.25 -2.95
CA ALA A 336 29.69 39.44 -3.77
C ALA A 336 30.93 40.36 -3.68
N PHE A 337 31.49 40.56 -2.49
CA PHE A 337 32.74 41.32 -2.31
C PHE A 337 33.94 40.61 -2.96
N ALA A 338 34.03 39.28 -2.84
CA ALA A 338 35.09 38.51 -3.48
C ALA A 338 34.99 38.57 -5.02
N LEU A 339 33.79 38.42 -5.59
CA LEU A 339 33.54 38.54 -7.02
C LEU A 339 33.82 39.96 -7.53
N ALA A 340 33.44 41.00 -6.78
CA ALA A 340 33.74 42.39 -7.13
C ALA A 340 35.25 42.68 -7.09
N ALA A 341 35.99 42.12 -6.13
CA ALA A 341 37.44 42.24 -6.02
C ALA A 341 38.19 41.50 -7.16
N ILE A 342 37.68 40.33 -7.56
CA ILE A 342 38.19 39.56 -8.71
C ILE A 342 37.94 40.34 -10.02
N ASN A 343 36.73 40.90 -10.19
CA ASN A 343 36.38 41.66 -11.39
C ASN A 343 37.18 42.99 -11.48
N SER A 344 37.50 43.60 -10.33
CA SER A 344 38.40 44.75 -10.24
C SER A 344 39.85 44.41 -10.64
N ARG A 345 40.31 43.17 -10.47
CA ARG A 345 41.65 42.74 -10.92
C ARG A 345 41.71 42.47 -12.42
N ASN A 346 40.64 41.95 -13.01
CA ASN A 346 40.58 41.70 -14.46
C ASN A 346 40.50 43.00 -15.28
N ARG A 347 39.91 44.07 -14.73
CA ARG A 347 39.90 45.41 -15.33
C ARG A 347 41.23 46.16 -15.32
N LYS A 348 42.27 45.63 -14.67
CA LYS A 348 43.64 46.20 -14.68
C LYS A 348 44.56 45.55 -15.73
N PHE A 349 44.07 44.55 -16.45
CA PHE A 349 44.82 43.82 -17.49
C PHE A 349 44.10 43.82 -18.86
N GLU A 350 43.02 44.58 -19.00
CA GLU A 350 42.57 45.20 -20.27
C GLU A 350 42.99 46.67 -20.26
#